data_AF-A0A161RRX9-F1
#
_entry.id   AF-A0A161RRX9-F1
#
_cell.length_a   1.000
_cell.length_b   1.000
_cell.length_c   1.000
_cell.angle_alpha   90.00
_cell.angle_beta   90.00
_cell.angle_gamma   90.00
#
_symmetry.space_group_name_H-M   'P 1'
#
loop_
_entity.id
_entity.type
_entity.pdbx_description
1 polymer ?
#
loop_
_entity_poly.entity_id
_entity_poly.type
_entity_poly.pdbx_seq_one_letter_code
_entity_poly.pdbx_strand_id
1 'polypeptide(L)'
;MNLFLNLENKDLNIRQEKNVTITAQPSSTTPQHQDLDYTFVPDNVPQSFIHSVKPFFDRAEEIYTFWHKALIAYKKFNFRTPIEQLTSTVIEAFKTSVFHYKKRKIKTSFTQYFYGTVSGMFSAEKRREQAAYRTIPRYNWLEE
;
A
#
# COMPACT_ATOMS: atom_id res chain seq x y z
N MET A 1 33.86 39.33 -34.52
CA MET A 1 33.50 39.33 -33.09
C MET A 1 33.17 37.91 -32.67
N ASN A 2 34.08 37.27 -31.93
CA ASN A 2 33.88 35.97 -31.30
C ASN A 2 33.30 36.21 -29.91
N LEU A 3 32.13 35.64 -29.59
CA LEU A 3 31.60 35.61 -28.22
C LEU A 3 30.97 34.23 -27.98
N PHE A 4 31.75 33.38 -27.30
CA PHE A 4 31.35 32.21 -26.47
C PHE A 4 30.74 31.01 -27.22
N LEU A 5 31.49 29.99 -27.63
CA LEU A 5 32.09 28.91 -26.81
C LEU A 5 31.20 28.37 -25.68
N ASN A 6 30.81 27.11 -25.88
CA ASN A 6 30.77 26.05 -24.87
C ASN A 6 29.65 26.11 -23.82
N LEU A 7 28.51 25.49 -24.15
CA LEU A 7 27.59 24.92 -23.18
C LEU A 7 27.52 23.40 -23.43
N GLU A 8 28.65 22.77 -23.14
CA GLU A 8 28.76 21.55 -22.35
C GLU A 8 27.59 20.56 -22.46
N ASN A 9 27.81 19.54 -23.27
CA ASN A 9 27.08 18.28 -23.25
C ASN A 9 27.01 17.76 -21.81
N LYS A 10 25.84 17.87 -21.17
CA LYS A 10 25.58 17.23 -19.87
C LYS A 10 24.61 16.06 -20.01
N ASP A 11 24.84 15.24 -21.03
CA ASP A 11 24.39 13.85 -21.07
C ASP A 11 25.28 12.98 -20.18
N LEU A 12 25.26 13.16 -18.86
CA LEU A 12 25.95 12.25 -17.93
C LEU A 12 25.26 12.17 -16.56
N ASN A 13 24.24 11.32 -16.46
CA ASN A 13 24.16 10.35 -15.36
C ASN A 13 23.23 9.18 -15.72
N ILE A 14 23.57 8.53 -16.83
CA ILE A 14 23.14 7.17 -17.14
C ILE A 14 24.00 6.28 -16.24
N ARG A 15 23.36 5.71 -15.21
CA ARG A 15 23.72 4.46 -14.52
C ARG A 15 25.24 4.22 -14.36
N GLN A 16 25.78 4.59 -13.21
CA GLN A 16 26.95 3.87 -12.70
C GLN A 16 26.51 2.42 -12.43
N GLU A 17 26.80 1.53 -13.38
CA GLU A 17 26.81 0.10 -13.14
C GLU A 17 27.87 -0.17 -12.07
N LYS A 18 27.41 -0.36 -10.83
CA LYS A 18 28.23 -0.97 -9.80
C LYS A 18 28.44 -2.40 -10.26
N ASN A 19 29.57 -2.67 -10.91
CA ASN A 19 30.10 -4.01 -11.06
C ASN A 19 30.32 -4.54 -9.65
N VAL A 20 29.31 -5.25 -9.12
CA VAL A 20 29.43 -5.99 -7.88
C VAL A 20 30.36 -7.15 -8.18
N THR A 21 31.60 -7.00 -7.77
CA THR A 21 32.58 -8.07 -7.63
C THR A 21 31.89 -9.26 -6.97
N ILE A 22 31.74 -10.36 -7.72
CA ILE A 22 31.35 -11.66 -7.18
C ILE A 22 32.50 -12.12 -6.31
N THR A 23 32.48 -11.75 -5.03
CA THR A 23 33.24 -12.42 -3.99
C THR A 23 32.32 -13.46 -3.39
N ALA A 24 32.45 -14.71 -3.86
CA ALA A 24 31.89 -15.85 -3.16
C ALA A 24 32.55 -15.93 -1.77
N GLN A 25 31.77 -15.70 -0.72
CA GLN A 25 32.15 -15.92 0.67
C GLN A 25 31.16 -16.90 1.31
N PRO A 26 31.64 -17.76 2.23
CA PRO A 26 31.11 -19.10 2.46
C PRO A 26 29.88 -19.09 3.37
N SER A 27 29.08 -20.13 3.22
CA SER A 27 27.88 -20.48 3.98
C SER A 27 28.08 -20.34 5.50
N SER A 28 27.56 -19.26 6.08
CA SER A 28 27.22 -19.24 7.49
C SER A 28 25.88 -19.95 7.66
N THR A 29 25.89 -21.06 8.39
CA THR A 29 24.71 -21.86 8.75
C THR A 29 23.88 -21.15 9.81
N THR A 30 23.43 -19.94 9.50
CA THR A 30 22.32 -19.28 10.17
C THR A 30 21.23 -19.20 9.09
N PRO A 31 20.00 -19.69 9.31
CA PRO A 31 18.94 -19.49 8.34
C PRO A 31 18.80 -17.98 8.13
N GLN A 32 19.35 -17.49 7.03
CA GLN A 32 19.14 -16.12 6.60
C GLN A 32 17.62 -15.99 6.48
N HIS A 33 17.02 -14.97 7.09
CA HIS A 33 15.61 -14.60 6.93
C HIS A 33 15.31 -14.13 5.49
N GLN A 34 15.93 -14.76 4.50
CA GLN A 34 15.78 -14.47 3.10
C GLN A 34 14.42 -14.98 2.66
N ASP A 35 13.51 -14.02 2.55
CA ASP A 35 12.32 -14.02 1.71
C ASP A 35 11.41 -15.24 1.88
N LEU A 36 10.78 -15.34 3.07
CA LEU A 36 9.61 -16.19 3.22
C LEU A 36 8.55 -15.75 2.20
N ASP A 37 8.05 -16.72 1.42
CA ASP A 37 7.00 -16.47 0.43
C ASP A 37 5.64 -16.28 1.09
N TYR A 38 4.62 -16.00 0.28
CA TYR A 38 3.25 -15.75 0.72
C TYR A 38 2.64 -16.91 1.54
N THR A 39 3.19 -18.13 1.50
CA THR A 39 2.68 -19.26 2.29
C THR A 39 2.98 -19.14 3.77
N PHE A 40 3.93 -18.28 4.15
CA PHE A 40 4.28 -17.97 5.54
C PHE A 40 3.50 -16.76 6.10
N VAL A 41 2.52 -16.22 5.37
CA VAL A 41 1.66 -15.15 5.89
C VAL A 41 0.77 -15.72 7.00
N PRO A 42 0.70 -15.10 8.19
CA PRO A 42 -0.10 -15.62 9.30
C PRO A 42 -1.61 -15.63 9.02
N ASP A 43 -2.34 -16.54 9.66
CA ASP A 43 -3.79 -16.76 9.47
C ASP A 43 -4.69 -15.57 9.83
N ASN A 44 -4.15 -14.56 10.51
CA ASN A 44 -4.88 -13.32 10.83
C ASN A 44 -5.05 -12.39 9.61
N VAL A 45 -4.42 -12.71 8.48
CA VAL A 45 -4.59 -12.00 7.21
C VAL A 45 -5.64 -12.73 6.36
N PRO A 46 -6.71 -12.05 5.90
CA PRO A 46 -7.72 -12.69 5.06
C PRO A 46 -7.12 -13.24 3.76
N GLN A 47 -7.46 -14.50 3.44
CA GLN A 47 -7.00 -15.15 2.22
C GLN A 47 -7.36 -14.38 0.94
N SER A 48 -8.54 -13.73 0.91
CA SER A 48 -8.94 -12.87 -0.21
C SER A 48 -7.99 -11.68 -0.43
N PHE A 49 -7.42 -11.14 0.65
CA PHE A 49 -6.41 -10.09 0.59
C PHE A 49 -5.07 -10.65 0.09
N ILE A 50 -4.60 -11.78 0.64
CA ILE A 50 -3.36 -12.44 0.21
C ILE A 50 -3.38 -12.70 -1.31
N HIS A 51 -4.44 -13.36 -1.81
CA HIS A 51 -4.59 -13.65 -3.25
C HIS A 51 -4.62 -12.40 -4.13
N SER A 52 -5.07 -11.26 -3.60
CA SER A 52 -5.11 -10.00 -4.33
C SER A 52 -3.75 -9.30 -4.39
N VAL A 53 -2.93 -9.46 -3.35
CA VAL A 53 -1.60 -8.81 -3.23
C VAL A 53 -0.51 -9.65 -3.88
N LYS A 54 -0.58 -10.98 -3.74
CA LYS A 54 0.42 -11.95 -4.22
C LYS A 54 0.92 -11.71 -5.65
N PRO A 55 0.08 -11.39 -6.65
CA PRO A 55 0.56 -11.16 -8.02
C PRO A 55 1.51 -9.96 -8.18
N PHE A 56 1.60 -9.08 -7.16
CA PHE A 56 2.45 -7.89 -7.16
C PHE A 56 3.55 -7.94 -6.11
N PHE A 57 3.29 -8.58 -4.96
CA PHE A 57 4.24 -8.74 -3.85
C PHE A 57 4.09 -10.16 -3.30
N ASP A 58 5.15 -10.96 -3.40
CA ASP A 58 5.12 -12.38 -3.03
C ASP A 58 5.75 -12.67 -1.66
N ARG A 59 6.42 -11.69 -1.05
CA ARG A 59 7.06 -11.85 0.26
C ARG A 59 6.03 -11.74 1.39
N ALA A 60 6.07 -12.67 2.34
CA ALA A 60 5.16 -12.67 3.50
C ALA A 60 5.23 -11.35 4.28
N GLU A 61 6.43 -10.82 4.49
CA GLU A 61 6.64 -9.57 5.23
C GLU A 61 5.95 -8.38 4.55
N GLU A 62 6.00 -8.29 3.22
CA GLU A 62 5.36 -7.21 2.47
C GLU A 62 3.84 -7.30 2.55
N ILE A 63 3.29 -8.50 2.32
CA ILE A 63 1.85 -8.77 2.42
C ILE A 63 1.35 -8.41 3.82
N TYR A 64 2.06 -8.86 4.87
CA TYR A 64 1.73 -8.56 6.25
C TYR A 64 1.83 -7.06 6.55
N THR A 65 2.86 -6.38 6.02
CA THR A 65 3.02 -4.93 6.16
C THR A 65 1.83 -4.16 5.59
N PHE A 66 1.33 -4.55 4.41
CA PHE A 66 0.13 -3.92 3.85
C PHE A 66 -1.11 -4.18 4.70
N TRP A 67 -1.34 -5.41 5.14
CA TRP A 67 -2.46 -5.71 6.03
C TRP A 67 -2.36 -4.91 7.34
N HIS A 68 -1.17 -4.80 7.92
CA HIS A 68 -0.91 -4.03 9.11
C HIS A 68 -1.21 -2.53 8.91
N LYS A 69 -0.88 -1.95 7.75
CA LYS A 69 -1.28 -0.57 7.43
C LYS A 69 -2.80 -0.41 7.34
N ALA A 70 -3.51 -1.39 6.80
CA ALA A 70 -4.97 -1.39 6.80
C ALA A 70 -5.55 -1.47 8.22
N LEU A 71 -4.98 -2.30 9.10
CA LEU A 71 -5.35 -2.37 10.51
C LEU A 71 -5.12 -1.05 11.26
N ILE A 72 -3.99 -0.38 11.03
CA ILE A 72 -3.72 0.94 11.61
C ILE A 72 -4.78 1.95 11.14
N ALA A 73 -5.08 1.97 9.84
CA ALA A 73 -6.11 2.85 9.30
C ALA A 73 -7.49 2.54 9.90
N TYR A 74 -7.86 1.26 10.01
CA TYR A 74 -9.13 0.81 10.59
C TYR A 74 -9.30 1.31 12.02
N LYS A 75 -8.26 1.15 12.86
CA LYS A 75 -8.25 1.61 14.27
C LYS A 75 -8.52 3.11 14.42
N LYS A 76 -8.24 3.93 13.41
CA LYS A 76 -8.48 5.39 13.45
C LYS A 76 -9.97 5.77 13.36
N PHE A 77 -10.82 4.93 12.75
CA PHE A 77 -12.20 5.30 12.43
C PHE A 77 -13.26 4.77 13.40
N ASN A 78 -12.87 3.96 14.38
CA ASN A 78 -13.77 3.34 15.37
C ASN A 78 -15.03 2.75 14.72
N PHE A 79 -14.83 1.87 13.75
CA PHE A 79 -15.94 1.16 13.10
C PHE A 79 -16.68 0.29 14.10
N ARG A 80 -17.99 0.15 13.90
CA ARG A 80 -18.81 -0.91 14.53
C ARG A 80 -18.74 -2.18 13.69
N THR A 81 -18.61 -2.00 12.38
CA THR A 81 -18.37 -3.08 11.42
C THR A 81 -16.99 -3.71 11.64
N PRO A 82 -16.89 -5.04 11.72
CA PRO A 82 -15.61 -5.74 11.86
C PRO A 82 -14.76 -5.62 10.58
N ILE A 83 -13.43 -5.66 10.69
CA ILE A 83 -12.53 -5.42 9.55
C ILE A 83 -12.70 -6.45 8.43
N GLU A 84 -13.11 -7.67 8.77
CA GLU A 84 -13.40 -8.76 7.85
C GLU A 84 -14.41 -8.31 6.79
N GLN A 85 -15.46 -7.58 7.19
CA GLN A 85 -16.48 -7.04 6.28
C GLN A 85 -15.99 -5.85 5.45
N LEU A 86 -14.89 -5.21 5.85
CA LEU A 86 -14.25 -4.10 5.11
C LEU A 86 -13.06 -4.57 4.27
N THR A 87 -12.77 -5.88 4.25
CA THR A 87 -11.63 -6.43 3.50
C THR A 87 -11.73 -6.14 2.00
N SER A 88 -12.94 -6.13 1.43
CA SER A 88 -13.19 -5.74 0.04
C SER A 88 -12.75 -4.30 -0.25
N THR A 89 -13.05 -3.36 0.65
CA THR A 89 -12.60 -1.97 0.56
C THR A 89 -11.07 -1.86 0.61
N VAL A 90 -10.42 -2.66 1.46
CA VAL A 90 -8.94 -2.71 1.53
C VAL A 90 -8.34 -3.25 0.23
N ILE A 91 -8.92 -4.29 -0.34
CA ILE A 91 -8.50 -4.86 -1.63
C ILE A 91 -8.66 -3.83 -2.77
N GLU A 92 -9.77 -3.09 -2.78
CA GLU A 92 -10.01 -2.04 -3.77
C GLU A 92 -8.98 -0.90 -3.65
N ALA A 93 -8.67 -0.48 -2.42
CA ALA A 93 -7.63 0.50 -2.15
C ALA A 93 -6.25 0.02 -2.64
N PHE A 94 -5.94 -1.27 -2.44
CA PHE A 94 -4.70 -1.86 -2.92
C PHE A 94 -4.62 -1.87 -4.45
N LYS A 95 -5.68 -2.33 -5.14
CA LYS A 95 -5.76 -2.33 -6.61
C LYS A 95 -5.61 -0.92 -7.17
N THR A 96 -6.25 0.06 -6.54
CA THR A 96 -6.13 1.48 -6.90
C THR A 96 -4.69 1.96 -6.74
N SER A 97 -4.05 1.64 -5.62
CA SER A 97 -2.65 1.98 -5.35
C SER A 97 -1.71 1.38 -6.39
N VAL A 98 -1.89 0.10 -6.74
CA VAL A 98 -1.13 -0.57 -7.81
C VAL A 98 -1.33 0.11 -9.16
N PHE A 99 -2.56 0.48 -9.51
CA PHE A 99 -2.84 1.18 -10.77
C PHE A 99 -2.09 2.51 -10.84
N HIS A 100 -2.14 3.31 -9.78
CA HIS A 100 -1.43 4.59 -9.70
C HIS A 100 0.09 4.42 -9.67
N TYR A 101 0.58 3.36 -9.01
CA TYR A 101 2.00 2.99 -9.00
C TYR A 101 2.49 2.68 -10.42
N LYS A 102 1.77 1.81 -11.15
CA LYS A 102 2.10 1.46 -12.54
C LYS A 102 2.06 2.67 -13.49
N LYS A 103 1.20 3.65 -13.22
CA LYS A 103 1.13 4.91 -13.98
C LYS A 103 2.16 5.95 -13.54
N ARG A 104 3.10 5.62 -12.66
CA ARG A 104 4.10 6.55 -12.09
C ARG A 104 3.48 7.82 -11.49
N LYS A 105 2.27 7.71 -10.94
CA LYS A 105 1.54 8.82 -10.30
C LYS A 105 1.85 8.98 -8.81
N ILE A 106 2.50 8.00 -8.21
CA ILE A 106 2.88 8.04 -6.79
C ILE A 106 4.21 8.78 -6.66
N LYS A 107 4.20 9.89 -5.92
CA LYS A 107 5.40 10.71 -5.60
C LYS A 107 6.08 10.30 -4.29
N THR A 108 5.45 9.43 -3.51
CA THR A 108 5.90 8.93 -2.20
C THR A 108 6.24 7.44 -2.27
N SER A 109 6.45 6.78 -1.12
CA SER A 109 6.50 5.31 -1.10
C SER A 109 5.14 4.69 -1.41
N PHE A 110 5.15 3.49 -1.99
CA PHE A 110 3.93 2.72 -2.27
C PHE A 110 3.11 2.49 -0.99
N THR A 111 3.77 2.05 0.09
CA THR A 111 3.15 1.79 1.39
C THR A 111 2.48 3.04 1.99
N GLN A 112 3.13 4.21 1.87
CA GLN A 112 2.54 5.47 2.36
C GLN A 112 1.32 5.86 1.54
N TYR A 113 1.38 5.73 0.22
CA TYR A 113 0.27 6.03 -0.67
C TYR A 113 -0.92 5.10 -0.38
N PHE A 114 -0.66 3.80 -0.27
CA PHE A 114 -1.66 2.79 0.05
C PHE A 114 -2.38 3.09 1.38
N TYR A 115 -1.64 3.44 2.43
CA TYR A 115 -2.25 3.85 3.71
C TYR A 115 -3.19 5.06 3.54
N GLY A 116 -2.78 6.05 2.73
CA GLY A 116 -3.60 7.20 2.41
C GLY A 116 -4.89 6.82 1.66
N THR A 117 -4.78 5.95 0.66
CA THR A 117 -5.92 5.44 -0.11
C THR A 117 -6.90 4.68 0.78
N VAL A 118 -6.42 3.72 1.59
CA VAL A 118 -7.27 2.98 2.55
C VAL A 118 -7.95 3.93 3.52
N SER A 119 -7.22 4.89 4.09
CA SER A 119 -7.79 5.88 5.01
C SER A 119 -8.89 6.72 4.36
N GLY A 120 -8.72 7.12 3.09
CA GLY A 120 -9.73 7.85 2.33
C GLY A 120 -11.00 7.01 2.10
N MET A 121 -10.84 5.75 1.72
CA MET A 121 -11.96 4.84 1.48
C MET A 121 -12.69 4.48 2.79
N PHE A 122 -11.96 4.24 3.88
CA PHE A 122 -12.55 4.04 5.20
C PHE A 122 -13.31 5.26 5.71
N SER A 123 -12.86 6.48 5.41
CA SER A 123 -13.63 7.69 5.72
C SER A 123 -14.99 7.71 4.99
N ALA A 124 -15.06 7.18 3.76
CA ALA A 124 -16.32 7.01 3.06
C ALA A 124 -17.19 5.91 3.69
N GLU A 125 -16.63 4.74 3.98
CA GLU A 125 -17.36 3.66 4.64
C GLU A 125 -17.90 4.05 6.02
N LYS A 126 -17.12 4.81 6.79
CA LYS A 126 -17.55 5.29 8.11
C LYS A 126 -18.77 6.21 7.99
N ARG A 127 -18.80 7.09 6.98
CA ARG A 127 -19.97 7.94 6.71
C ARG A 127 -21.20 7.10 6.33
N ARG A 128 -21.03 6.04 5.53
CA ARG A 128 -22.11 5.10 5.19
C ARG A 128 -22.63 4.36 6.42
N GLU A 129 -21.74 3.84 7.27
CA GLU A 129 -22.11 3.18 8.54
C GLU A 129 -22.91 4.13 9.45
N GLN A 130 -22.46 5.38 9.58
CA GLN A 130 -23.17 6.39 10.37
C GLN A 130 -24.53 6.76 9.78
N ALA A 131 -24.65 6.86 8.45
CA ALA A 131 -25.92 7.14 7.79
C ALA A 131 -26.92 5.98 7.97
N ALA A 132 -26.46 4.72 7.83
CA ALA A 132 -27.28 3.53 8.02
C ALA A 132 -27.82 3.43 9.46
N TYR A 133 -26.99 3.76 10.46
CA TYR A 133 -27.42 3.76 11.86
C TYR A 133 -28.35 4.95 12.21
N ARG A 134 -28.22 6.08 11.51
CA ARG A 134 -29.06 7.26 11.72
C ARG A 134 -30.32 7.18 10.86
N THR A 135 -31.14 6.17 11.12
CA THR A 135 -32.44 5.97 10.45
C THR A 135 -33.48 7.02 10.84
N ILE A 136 -33.21 7.86 11.85
CA ILE A 136 -34.09 8.96 12.29
C ILE A 136 -33.43 10.30 11.90
N PRO A 137 -34.09 11.16 11.10
CA PRO A 137 -33.63 12.51 10.83
C PRO A 137 -33.46 13.28 12.15
N ARG A 138 -32.31 13.94 12.36
CA ARG A 138 -32.10 14.78 13.57
C ARG A 138 -33.07 15.94 13.67
N TYR A 139 -33.63 16.36 12.55
CA TYR A 139 -34.66 17.38 12.45
C TYR A 139 -35.62 16.96 11.34
N ASN A 140 -36.87 16.66 11.69
CA ASN A 140 -37.95 16.54 10.73
C ASN A 140 -38.67 17.89 10.66
N TRP A 141 -38.03 18.85 9.98
CA TRP A 141 -38.53 20.23 9.83
C TRP A 141 -39.76 20.33 8.91
N LEU A 142 -40.27 19.19 8.41
CA LEU A 142 -41.45 19.08 7.55
C LEU A 142 -42.72 18.64 8.32
N GLU A 143 -42.63 18.40 9.63
CA GLU A 143 -43.78 18.06 10.51
C GLU A 143 -44.24 19.25 11.37
N GLU A 144 -44.03 20.49 10.93
CA GLU A 144 -44.50 21.70 11.60
C GLU A 144 -45.52 22.46 10.75
#